data_AF-A0A355F0R7-F1
#
_entry.id   AF-A0A355F0R7-F1
#
_cell.length_a   1.000
_cell.length_b   1.000
_cell.length_c   1.000
_cell.angle_alpha   90.00
_cell.angle_beta   90.00
_cell.angle_gamma   90.00
#
_symmetry.space_group_name_H-M   'P 1'
#
loop_
_entity.id
_entity.type
_entity.pdbx_description
1 polymer ?
#
loop_
_entity_poly.entity_id
_entity_poly.type
_entity_poly.pdbx_seq_one_letter_code
_entity_poly.pdbx_strand_id
1 'polypeptide(L)'
;MALLPMTKPDTPEPARLADSLAGLTPEQRALLMVRLRRRAAPAGAGEAGPAPMPRTGDLPLSFAQQRLWFLDRWQPGNPAWNIAAASRLTGRLDLGALRQAFDEIVRRHESLRTRFAAVDGRPVQRVDPPWPLEAPLIDLAALPPALREEEARRLAQEERGRPFDLVEDRLVRAALLRCTAQEHVSLVTMHHIVSDG
;
A
#
# COMPACT_ATOMS: atom_id res chain seq x y z
N MET A 1 -29.19 -16.91 -35.29
CA MET A 1 -28.88 -16.90 -33.85
C MET A 1 -29.03 -15.49 -33.31
N ALA A 2 -30.21 -15.15 -32.81
CA ALA A 2 -30.52 -13.83 -32.26
C ALA A 2 -29.84 -13.63 -30.89
N LEU A 3 -29.29 -12.43 -30.67
CA LEU A 3 -28.78 -11.96 -29.38
C LEU A 3 -29.95 -11.61 -28.45
N LEU A 4 -30.01 -12.22 -27.27
CA LEU A 4 -30.92 -11.83 -26.18
C LEU A 4 -30.48 -10.48 -25.58
N PRO A 5 -31.41 -9.56 -25.25
CA PRO A 5 -31.07 -8.32 -24.56
C PRO A 5 -30.71 -8.60 -23.09
N MET A 6 -29.61 -8.03 -22.63
CA MET A 6 -29.26 -8.02 -21.20
C MET A 6 -30.22 -7.10 -20.45
N THR A 7 -31.00 -7.67 -19.53
CA THR A 7 -31.87 -6.96 -18.59
C THR A 7 -31.03 -6.09 -17.64
N LYS A 8 -31.43 -4.83 -17.50
CA LYS A 8 -30.88 -3.88 -16.52
C LYS A 8 -31.24 -4.39 -15.10
N PRO A 9 -30.34 -4.37 -14.12
CA PRO A 9 -30.65 -4.85 -12.77
C PRO A 9 -31.75 -3.98 -12.13
N ASP A 10 -32.68 -4.65 -11.46
CA ASP A 10 -33.84 -4.05 -10.81
C ASP A 10 -33.47 -3.02 -9.73
N THR A 11 -34.29 -1.97 -9.63
CA THR A 11 -34.16 -0.96 -8.58
C THR A 11 -34.78 -1.51 -7.29
N PRO A 12 -34.06 -1.59 -6.16
CA PRO A 12 -34.59 -2.19 -4.94
C PRO A 12 -35.73 -1.34 -4.33
N GLU A 13 -36.75 -2.02 -3.79
CA GLU A 13 -37.90 -1.38 -3.14
C GLU A 13 -37.51 -0.58 -1.88
N PRO A 14 -38.17 0.56 -1.61
CA PRO A 14 -37.80 1.53 -0.57
C PRO A 14 -37.82 0.98 0.86
N ALA A 15 -38.66 -0.02 1.17
CA ALA A 15 -38.71 -0.65 2.49
C ALA A 15 -37.42 -1.44 2.81
N ARG A 16 -36.87 -2.18 1.83
CA ARG A 16 -35.61 -2.94 1.99
C ARG A 16 -34.38 -2.04 2.15
N LEU A 17 -34.45 -0.83 1.60
CA LEU A 17 -33.43 0.20 1.73
C LEU A 17 -33.37 0.75 3.15
N ALA A 18 -34.52 1.02 3.78
CA ALA A 18 -34.59 1.51 5.16
C ALA A 18 -33.99 0.50 6.15
N ASP A 19 -34.27 -0.79 5.97
CA ASP A 19 -33.75 -1.87 6.82
C ASP A 19 -32.23 -2.06 6.66
N SER A 20 -31.71 -1.96 5.42
CA SER A 20 -30.25 -1.99 5.16
C SER A 20 -29.50 -0.77 5.73
N LEU A 21 -30.16 0.38 5.87
CA LEU A 21 -29.57 1.58 6.45
C LEU A 21 -29.57 1.56 7.98
N ALA A 22 -30.53 0.86 8.58
CA ALA A 22 -30.67 0.70 10.03
C ALA A 22 -29.54 -0.14 10.65
N GLY A 23 -29.04 -1.14 9.91
CA GLY A 23 -27.94 -2.02 10.35
C GLY A 23 -26.53 -1.44 10.16
N LEU A 24 -26.39 -0.19 9.67
CA LEU A 24 -25.08 0.41 9.42
C LEU A 24 -24.40 0.86 10.71
N THR A 25 -23.13 0.48 10.87
CA THR A 25 -22.27 1.05 11.90
C THR A 25 -22.07 2.56 11.68
N PRO A 26 -21.69 3.33 12.71
CA PRO A 26 -21.42 4.77 12.56
C PRO A 26 -20.44 5.09 11.43
N GLU A 27 -19.44 4.24 11.22
CA GLU A 27 -18.41 4.36 10.18
C GLU A 27 -18.96 4.06 8.77
N GLN A 28 -19.78 3.01 8.63
CA GLN A 28 -20.43 2.68 7.36
C GLN A 28 -21.42 3.77 6.95
N ARG A 29 -22.12 4.35 7.92
CA ARG A 29 -23.00 5.50 7.71
C ARG A 29 -22.22 6.73 7.26
N ALA A 30 -21.07 7.00 7.87
CA ALA A 30 -20.19 8.09 7.44
C ALA A 30 -19.71 7.91 5.99
N LEU A 31 -19.27 6.70 5.61
CA LEU A 31 -18.82 6.39 4.26
C LEU A 31 -19.95 6.50 3.21
N LEU A 32 -21.15 6.05 3.56
CA LEU A 32 -22.33 6.19 2.71
C LEU A 32 -22.69 7.68 2.49
N MET A 33 -22.69 8.48 3.55
CA MET A 33 -22.99 9.91 3.45
C MET A 33 -21.98 10.67 2.57
N VAL A 34 -20.70 10.29 2.61
CA VAL A 34 -19.68 10.85 1.71
C VAL A 34 -19.97 10.51 0.24
N ARG A 35 -20.39 9.27 -0.06
CA ARG A 35 -20.76 8.86 -1.43
C ARG A 35 -22.00 9.59 -1.95
N LEU A 36 -23.01 9.77 -1.10
CA LEU A 36 -24.23 10.48 -1.47
C LEU A 36 -23.97 11.98 -1.75
N ARG A 37 -23.10 12.62 -0.97
CA ARG A 37 -22.68 14.02 -1.19
C ARG A 37 -22.00 14.24 -2.54
N ARG A 38 -21.15 13.31 -2.99
CA ARG A 38 -20.52 13.37 -4.32
C ARG A 38 -21.51 13.21 -5.47
N ARG A 39 -22.54 12.39 -5.28
CA ARG A 39 -23.57 12.16 -6.30
C ARG A 39 -24.57 13.32 -6.40
N ALA A 40 -24.73 14.07 -5.31
CA ALA A 40 -25.57 15.26 -5.23
C ALA A 40 -24.84 16.58 -5.57
N ALA A 41 -23.52 16.55 -5.79
CA ALA A 41 -22.78 17.74 -6.24
C ALA A 41 -23.13 18.02 -7.71
N PRO A 42 -23.58 19.25 -8.07
CA PRO A 42 -23.90 19.58 -9.45
C PRO A 42 -22.64 19.52 -10.32
N ALA A 43 -22.74 18.82 -11.45
CA ALA A 43 -21.72 18.84 -12.49
C ALA A 43 -21.67 20.26 -13.10
N GLY A 44 -20.66 21.06 -12.76
CA GLY A 44 -20.44 22.35 -13.43
C GLY A 44 -19.94 23.53 -12.61
N ALA A 45 -19.32 23.34 -11.43
CA ALA A 45 -18.50 24.40 -10.83
C ALA A 45 -17.03 24.06 -11.08
N GLY A 46 -16.30 24.92 -11.77
CA GLY A 46 -14.89 24.72 -12.14
C GLY A 46 -14.08 24.20 -10.96
N GLU A 47 -13.49 23.01 -11.12
CA GLU A 47 -12.63 22.40 -10.11
C GLU A 47 -11.38 23.26 -9.96
N ALA A 48 -11.41 24.20 -9.02
CA ALA A 48 -10.18 24.65 -8.40
C ALA A 48 -9.47 23.37 -7.91
N GLY A 49 -8.26 23.14 -8.41
CA GLY A 49 -7.44 22.00 -8.01
C GLY A 49 -7.31 21.94 -6.48
N PRO A 50 -6.97 20.77 -5.92
CA PRO A 50 -6.91 20.59 -4.47
C PRO A 50 -6.04 21.68 -3.84
N ALA A 51 -6.63 22.46 -2.93
CA ALA A 51 -5.90 23.47 -2.19
C ALA A 51 -4.80 22.79 -1.36
N PRO A 52 -3.60 23.40 -1.23
CA PRO A 52 -2.54 22.87 -0.38
C PRO A 52 -3.06 22.61 1.04
N MET A 53 -2.90 21.38 1.52
CA MET A 53 -3.28 21.03 2.88
C MET A 53 -2.12 21.37 3.83
N PRO A 54 -2.35 22.21 4.86
CA PRO A 54 -1.34 22.44 5.89
C PRO A 54 -0.91 21.11 6.52
N ARG A 55 0.39 20.87 6.62
CA ARG A 55 0.97 19.64 7.19
C ARG A 55 1.13 19.76 8.71
N THR A 56 0.13 20.31 9.36
CA THR A 56 0.10 20.56 10.80
C THR A 56 -1.03 19.76 11.43
N GLY A 57 -0.70 18.89 12.38
CA GLY A 57 -1.68 18.05 13.08
C GLY A 57 -2.08 16.79 12.33
N ASP A 58 -3.29 16.32 12.60
CA ASP A 58 -3.82 15.04 12.12
C ASP A 58 -4.26 15.14 10.67
N LEU A 59 -3.56 14.43 9.78
CA LEU A 59 -3.84 14.45 8.34
C LEU A 59 -4.89 13.39 7.97
N PRO A 60 -5.97 13.72 7.27
CA PRO A 60 -6.95 12.73 6.86
C PRO A 60 -6.37 11.79 5.79
N LEU A 61 -6.81 10.53 5.78
CA LEU A 61 -6.50 9.61 4.68
C LEU A 61 -7.25 10.02 3.40
N SER A 62 -6.62 9.78 2.26
CA SER A 62 -7.31 9.80 0.98
C SER A 62 -8.39 8.70 0.93
N PHE A 63 -9.35 8.82 0.00
CA PHE A 63 -10.40 7.81 -0.13
C PHE A 63 -9.85 6.40 -0.43
N ALA A 64 -8.82 6.30 -1.28
CA ALA A 64 -8.17 5.03 -1.57
C ALA A 64 -7.50 4.44 -0.33
N GLN A 65 -6.84 5.29 0.46
CA GLN A 65 -6.21 4.88 1.72
C GLN A 65 -7.26 4.46 2.77
N GLN A 66 -8.40 5.16 2.88
CA GLN A 66 -9.49 4.77 3.80
C GLN A 66 -10.03 3.37 3.50
N ARG A 67 -10.16 3.02 2.21
CA ARG A 67 -10.55 1.67 1.80
C ARG A 67 -9.53 0.63 2.27
N LEU A 68 -8.24 0.89 2.05
CA LEU A 68 -7.17 -0.04 2.44
C LEU A 68 -7.03 -0.15 3.96
N TRP A 69 -7.15 0.96 4.68
CA TRP A 69 -7.22 0.97 6.15
C TRP A 69 -8.38 0.13 6.68
N PHE A 70 -9.58 0.28 6.11
CA PHE A 70 -10.72 -0.55 6.50
C PHE A 70 -10.45 -2.05 6.27
N LEU A 71 -9.89 -2.40 5.11
CA LEU A 71 -9.57 -3.79 4.78
C LEU A 71 -8.54 -4.38 5.73
N ASP A 72 -7.53 -3.59 6.11
CA ASP A 72 -6.53 -3.98 7.11
C ASP A 72 -7.16 -4.18 8.50
N ARG A 73 -8.04 -3.28 8.96
CA ARG A 73 -8.77 -3.46 10.24
C ARG A 73 -9.70 -4.68 10.23
N TRP A 74 -10.22 -5.05 9.06
CA TRP A 74 -11.10 -6.21 8.88
C TRP A 74 -10.34 -7.54 8.78
N GLN A 75 -9.17 -7.55 8.13
CA GLN A 75 -8.29 -8.71 7.99
C GLN A 75 -6.84 -8.32 8.31
N PRO A 76 -6.50 -8.12 9.60
CA PRO A 76 -5.16 -7.76 10.00
C PRO A 76 -4.15 -8.82 9.54
N GLY A 77 -3.00 -8.36 9.06
CA GLY A 77 -1.92 -9.25 8.64
C GLY A 77 -2.14 -9.94 7.29
N ASN A 78 -3.10 -9.50 6.46
CA ASN A 78 -3.27 -10.01 5.11
C ASN A 78 -2.21 -9.42 4.15
N PRO A 79 -1.26 -10.20 3.61
CA PRO A 79 -0.19 -9.70 2.74
C PRO A 79 -0.65 -9.44 1.30
N ALA A 80 -1.93 -9.66 0.95
CA ALA A 80 -2.44 -9.44 -0.39
C ALA A 80 -2.30 -7.99 -0.88
N TRP A 81 -2.07 -7.04 0.03
CA TRP A 81 -1.86 -5.63 -0.27
C TRP A 81 -0.38 -5.24 -0.34
N ASN A 82 0.53 -6.20 -0.31
CA ASN A 82 1.94 -5.97 -0.58
C ASN A 82 2.19 -5.87 -2.09
N ILE A 83 2.92 -4.83 -2.49
CA ILE A 83 3.59 -4.71 -3.78
C ILE A 83 5.02 -5.21 -3.56
N ALA A 84 5.36 -6.36 -4.13
CA ALA A 84 6.70 -6.93 -4.02
C ALA A 84 7.35 -6.99 -5.41
N ALA A 85 8.54 -6.40 -5.54
CA ALA A 85 9.34 -6.40 -6.75
C ALA A 85 10.68 -7.10 -6.48
N ALA A 86 11.10 -7.93 -7.43
CA ALA A 86 12.41 -8.57 -7.44
C ALA A 86 13.13 -8.19 -8.74
N SER A 87 14.30 -7.57 -8.63
CA SER A 87 15.10 -7.13 -9.79
C SER A 87 16.48 -7.77 -9.75
N ARG A 88 16.87 -8.40 -10.87
CA ARG A 88 18.21 -8.94 -11.03
C ARG A 88 19.18 -7.84 -11.44
N LEU A 89 20.27 -7.72 -10.70
CA LEU A 89 21.34 -6.76 -10.93
C LEU A 89 22.60 -7.54 -11.34
N THR A 90 23.12 -7.26 -12.54
CA THR A 90 24.32 -7.90 -13.07
C THR A 90 25.50 -6.93 -13.09
N GLY A 91 26.70 -7.45 -12.84
CA GLY A 91 27.93 -6.68 -12.69
C GLY A 91 28.29 -6.38 -11.24
N ARG A 92 29.36 -5.59 -11.07
CA ARG A 92 29.82 -5.15 -9.75
C ARG A 92 28.82 -4.14 -9.19
N LEU A 93 28.26 -4.44 -8.02
CA LEU A 93 27.31 -3.58 -7.33
C LEU A 93 28.02 -2.80 -6.22
N ASP A 94 27.91 -1.47 -6.26
CA ASP A 94 28.30 -0.62 -5.14
C ASP A 94 27.16 -0.59 -4.11
N LEU A 95 27.36 -1.35 -3.03
CA LEU A 95 26.38 -1.47 -1.95
C LEU A 95 26.18 -0.14 -1.20
N GLY A 96 27.22 0.68 -1.11
CA GLY A 96 27.14 2.00 -0.47
C GLY A 96 26.26 2.94 -1.28
N ALA A 97 26.49 3.01 -2.59
CA ALA A 97 25.68 3.82 -3.49
C ALA A 97 24.22 3.35 -3.54
N LEU A 98 23.96 2.04 -3.55
CA LEU A 98 22.60 1.51 -3.54
C LEU A 98 21.84 1.88 -2.25
N ARG A 99 22.49 1.74 -1.09
CA ARG A 99 21.90 2.13 0.21
C ARG A 99 21.60 3.63 0.26
N GLN A 100 22.53 4.48 -0.19
CA GLN A 100 22.31 5.92 -0.30
C GLN A 100 21.14 6.26 -1.22
N ALA A 101 20.99 5.54 -2.35
CA ALA A 101 19.86 5.74 -3.24
C ALA A 101 18.53 5.41 -2.56
N PHE A 102 18.45 4.32 -1.80
CA PHE A 102 17.26 3.99 -1.02
C PHE A 102 16.95 5.03 0.06
N ASP A 103 17.96 5.48 0.80
CA ASP A 103 17.82 6.52 1.83
C ASP A 103 17.28 7.82 1.21
N GLU A 104 17.79 8.22 0.04
CA GLU A 104 17.32 9.40 -0.67
C GLU A 104 15.89 9.26 -1.21
N ILE A 105 15.49 8.07 -1.65
CA ILE A 105 14.11 7.78 -2.04
C ILE A 105 13.19 7.95 -0.83
N VAL A 106 13.49 7.34 0.31
CA VAL A 106 12.68 7.50 1.53
C VAL A 106 12.66 8.95 1.98
N ARG A 107 13.80 9.65 1.95
CA ARG A 107 13.90 11.08 2.31
C ARG A 107 13.01 11.94 1.44
N ARG A 108 13.06 11.75 0.12
CA ARG A 108 12.32 12.54 -0.87
C ARG A 108 10.81 12.27 -0.84
N HIS A 109 10.39 11.03 -0.61
CA HIS A 109 9.00 10.63 -0.79
C HIS A 109 8.23 10.54 0.53
N GLU A 110 7.38 11.53 0.79
CA GLU A 110 6.54 11.60 1.99
C GLU A 110 5.67 10.37 2.19
N SER A 111 5.07 9.85 1.10
CA SER A 111 4.20 8.67 1.16
C SER A 111 4.88 7.46 1.80
N LEU A 112 6.17 7.23 1.47
CA LEU A 112 6.94 6.12 2.04
C LEU A 112 7.21 6.31 3.53
N ARG A 113 7.15 7.56 4.02
CA ARG A 113 7.35 7.95 5.41
C ARG A 113 6.06 8.05 6.22
N THR A 114 4.92 7.72 5.62
CA THR A 114 3.62 7.80 6.27
C THR A 114 3.27 6.51 6.98
N ARG A 115 2.93 6.61 8.26
CA ARG A 115 2.22 5.60 9.05
C ARG A 115 0.76 6.02 9.26
N PHE A 116 -0.08 5.07 9.66
CA PHE A 116 -1.51 5.29 9.83
C PHE A 116 -1.91 4.99 11.27
N ALA A 117 -2.73 5.86 11.85
CA ALA A 117 -3.23 5.68 13.22
C ALA A 117 -4.74 5.94 13.26
N ALA A 118 -5.37 5.60 14.37
CA ALA A 118 -6.73 6.03 14.67
C ALA A 118 -6.69 7.03 15.84
N VAL A 119 -7.27 8.21 15.65
CA VAL A 119 -7.47 9.22 16.71
C VAL A 119 -8.96 9.51 16.76
N ASP A 120 -9.57 9.39 17.94
CA ASP A 120 -11.02 9.56 18.16
C ASP A 120 -11.89 8.76 17.17
N GLY A 121 -11.47 7.52 16.86
CA GLY A 121 -12.16 6.63 15.92
C GLY A 121 -12.02 7.01 14.44
N ARG A 122 -11.14 7.97 14.10
CA ARG A 122 -10.90 8.39 12.72
C ARG A 122 -9.49 8.03 12.28
N PRO A 123 -9.31 7.45 11.08
CA PRO A 123 -7.98 7.17 10.57
C PRO A 123 -7.27 8.47 10.20
N VAL A 124 -6.00 8.57 10.58
CA VAL A 124 -5.12 9.72 10.33
C VAL A 124 -3.76 9.24 9.80
N GLN A 125 -3.10 10.09 9.02
CA GLN A 125 -1.74 9.91 8.53
C GLN A 125 -0.76 10.59 9.48
N ARG A 126 0.35 9.91 9.78
CA ARG A 126 1.50 10.43 10.52
C ARG A 126 2.72 10.34 9.61
N VAL A 127 3.23 11.49 9.22
CA VAL A 127 4.44 11.57 8.38
C VAL A 127 5.64 11.64 9.31
N ASP A 128 6.47 10.60 9.31
CA ASP A 128 7.68 10.58 10.12
C ASP A 128 8.85 11.29 9.43
N PRO A 129 9.87 11.72 10.19
CA PRO A 129 11.16 12.10 9.63
C PRO A 129 11.76 10.98 8.77
N PRO A 130 12.59 11.31 7.76
CA PRO A 130 13.35 10.31 7.02
C PRO A 130 14.18 9.39 7.92
N TRP A 131 14.31 8.13 7.50
CA TRP A 131 15.17 7.14 8.14
C TRP A 131 15.99 6.39 7.08
N PRO A 132 17.12 5.78 7.47
CA PRO A 132 17.89 4.92 6.57
C PRO A 132 17.15 3.62 6.25
N LEU A 133 17.02 3.26 4.98
CA LEU A 133 16.47 1.97 4.57
C LEU A 133 17.59 0.93 4.50
N GLU A 134 17.69 0.10 5.54
CA GLU A 134 18.87 -0.75 5.79
C GLU A 134 19.27 -1.69 4.66
N ALA A 135 18.29 -2.23 3.91
CA ALA A 135 18.49 -3.16 2.79
C ALA A 135 19.52 -4.28 3.10
N PRO A 136 19.26 -5.16 4.08
CA PRO A 136 20.19 -6.20 4.51
C PRO A 136 20.68 -7.07 3.34
N LEU A 137 21.99 -7.35 3.35
CA LEU A 137 22.64 -8.25 2.40
C LEU A 137 22.59 -9.69 2.92
N ILE A 138 21.92 -10.56 2.18
CA ILE A 138 21.87 -12.01 2.44
C ILE A 138 22.78 -12.70 1.44
N ASP A 139 23.82 -13.38 1.94
CA ASP A 139 24.80 -14.02 1.09
C ASP A 139 24.40 -15.44 0.69
N LEU A 140 24.01 -15.62 -0.57
CA LEU A 140 23.70 -16.92 -1.15
C LEU A 140 24.90 -17.53 -1.88
N ALA A 141 26.00 -16.78 -2.03
CA ALA A 141 27.18 -17.23 -2.77
C ALA A 141 27.84 -18.45 -2.10
N ALA A 142 27.65 -18.63 -0.79
CA ALA A 142 28.11 -19.79 -0.04
C ALA A 142 27.35 -21.09 -0.38
N LEU A 143 26.13 -20.98 -0.95
CA LEU A 143 25.35 -22.14 -1.37
C LEU A 143 25.89 -22.74 -2.67
N PRO A 144 25.67 -24.05 -2.91
CA PRO A 144 25.92 -24.67 -4.21
C PRO A 144 25.18 -23.92 -5.34
N PRO A 145 25.80 -23.71 -6.52
CA PRO A 145 25.20 -22.92 -7.60
C PRO A 145 23.77 -23.35 -7.98
N ALA A 146 23.50 -24.65 -7.97
CA ALA A 146 22.18 -25.22 -8.27
C ALA A 146 21.08 -24.79 -7.30
N LEU A 147 21.42 -24.45 -6.05
CA LEU A 147 20.46 -24.10 -4.99
C LEU A 147 20.23 -22.59 -4.86
N ARG A 148 21.13 -21.75 -5.39
CA ARG A 148 21.08 -20.29 -5.18
C ARG A 148 19.80 -19.67 -5.73
N GLU A 149 19.39 -20.10 -6.92
CA GLU A 149 18.20 -19.55 -7.58
C GLU A 149 16.89 -20.02 -6.92
N GLU A 150 16.88 -21.25 -6.40
CA GLU A 150 15.76 -21.75 -5.61
C GLU A 150 15.64 -20.98 -4.29
N GLU A 151 16.75 -20.79 -3.60
CA GLU A 151 16.78 -20.05 -2.34
C GLU A 151 16.43 -18.58 -2.52
N ALA A 152 16.91 -17.94 -3.59
CA ALA A 152 16.52 -16.57 -3.92
C ALA A 152 15.01 -16.44 -4.16
N ARG A 153 14.40 -17.41 -4.85
CA ARG A 153 12.94 -17.46 -5.03
C ARG A 153 12.21 -17.70 -3.72
N ARG A 154 12.70 -18.60 -2.86
CA ARG A 154 12.11 -18.86 -1.53
C ARG A 154 12.07 -17.57 -0.71
N LEU A 155 13.21 -16.89 -0.58
CA LEU A 155 13.33 -15.63 0.16
C LEU A 155 12.44 -14.51 -0.43
N ALA A 156 12.32 -14.43 -1.76
CA ALA A 156 11.43 -13.47 -2.41
C ALA A 156 9.95 -13.74 -2.10
N GLN A 157 9.53 -15.02 -2.04
CA GLN A 157 8.15 -15.37 -1.67
C GLN A 157 7.88 -15.12 -0.19
N GLU A 158 8.84 -15.39 0.69
CA GLU A 158 8.74 -15.09 2.11
C GLU A 158 8.58 -13.59 2.36
N GLU A 159 9.41 -12.77 1.72
CA GLU A 159 9.31 -11.32 1.86
C GLU A 159 7.99 -10.79 1.27
N ARG A 160 7.51 -11.35 0.16
CA ARG A 160 6.20 -11.01 -0.42
C ARG A 160 5.05 -11.35 0.54
N GLY A 161 5.13 -12.49 1.21
CA GLY A 161 4.11 -12.97 2.14
C GLY A 161 4.16 -12.33 3.53
N ARG A 162 5.22 -11.59 3.85
CA ARG A 162 5.39 -10.95 5.15
C ARG A 162 4.47 -9.73 5.29
N PRO A 163 3.51 -9.73 6.23
CA PRO A 163 2.58 -8.61 6.37
C PRO A 163 3.27 -7.33 6.83
N PHE A 164 2.54 -6.21 6.73
CA PHE A 164 2.86 -4.96 7.41
C PHE A 164 1.80 -4.68 8.46
N ASP A 165 2.22 -4.14 9.60
CA ASP A 165 1.33 -3.43 10.53
C ASP A 165 1.26 -1.95 10.13
N LEU A 166 0.08 -1.47 9.69
CA LEU A 166 -0.09 -0.09 9.25
C LEU A 166 0.14 0.97 10.33
N VAL A 167 0.14 0.56 11.60
CA VAL A 167 0.32 1.44 12.77
C VAL A 167 1.78 1.54 13.18
N GLU A 168 2.46 0.40 13.25
CA GLU A 168 3.80 0.32 13.83
C GLU A 168 4.91 0.29 12.77
N ASP A 169 4.66 -0.30 11.60
CA ASP A 169 5.72 -0.57 10.64
C ASP A 169 6.08 0.63 9.75
N ARG A 170 7.30 0.57 9.22
CA ARG A 170 7.68 1.29 8.00
C ARG A 170 7.12 0.52 6.81
N LEU A 171 6.31 1.16 5.97
CA LEU A 171 5.56 0.49 4.91
C LEU A 171 6.34 0.26 3.61
N VAL A 172 7.67 0.24 3.73
CA VAL A 172 8.63 -0.11 2.69
C VAL A 172 9.78 -0.89 3.32
N ARG A 173 10.19 -1.97 2.66
CA ARG A 173 11.31 -2.82 3.03
C ARG A 173 12.13 -3.12 1.79
N ALA A 174 13.42 -3.29 2.00
CA ALA A 174 14.33 -3.76 0.98
C ALA A 174 15.20 -4.89 1.54
N ALA A 175 15.65 -5.78 0.67
CA ALA A 175 16.70 -6.75 0.96
C ALA A 175 17.51 -6.98 -0.32
N LEU A 176 18.77 -7.39 -0.16
CA LEU A 176 19.63 -7.70 -1.28
C LEU A 176 20.18 -9.12 -1.13
N LEU A 177 19.95 -9.95 -2.13
CA LEU A 177 20.46 -11.32 -2.17
C LEU A 177 21.71 -11.35 -3.05
N ARG A 178 22.86 -11.77 -2.51
CA ARG A 178 24.09 -11.94 -3.28
C ARG A 178 24.17 -13.37 -3.81
N CYS A 179 23.93 -13.56 -5.10
CA CYS A 179 24.04 -14.87 -5.75
C CYS A 179 25.49 -15.18 -6.15
N THR A 180 26.21 -14.16 -6.64
CA THR A 180 27.64 -14.21 -6.95
C THR A 180 28.28 -12.84 -6.68
N ALA A 181 29.58 -12.69 -6.90
CA ALA A 181 30.24 -11.39 -6.86
C ALA A 181 29.75 -10.40 -7.94
N GLN A 182 29.07 -10.89 -8.98
CA GLN A 182 28.56 -10.10 -10.10
C GLN A 182 27.05 -10.22 -10.30
N GLU A 183 26.34 -10.91 -9.42
CA GLU A 183 24.90 -11.10 -9.56
C GLU A 183 24.21 -10.97 -8.21
N HIS A 184 23.23 -10.07 -8.19
CA HIS A 184 22.42 -9.79 -7.01
C HIS A 184 20.94 -9.78 -7.39
N VAL A 185 20.08 -10.05 -6.42
CA VAL A 185 18.64 -9.84 -6.53
C VAL A 185 18.22 -8.81 -5.50
N SER A 186 17.78 -7.64 -5.96
CA SER A 186 17.18 -6.63 -5.09
C SER A 186 15.71 -6.96 -4.88
N LEU A 187 15.31 -7.11 -3.64
CA LEU A 187 13.91 -7.24 -3.23
C LEU A 187 13.46 -5.90 -2.66
N VAL A 188 12.35 -5.38 -3.15
CA VAL A 188 11.69 -4.19 -2.58
C VAL A 188 10.22 -4.51 -2.41
N THR A 189 9.73 -4.37 -1.18
CA THR A 189 8.34 -4.64 -0.83
C THR A 189 7.74 -3.44 -0.12
N MET A 190 6.56 -3.01 -0.53
CA MET A 190 5.85 -1.88 0.06
C MET A 190 4.35 -2.16 0.13
N HIS A 191 3.63 -1.48 1.02
CA HIS A 191 2.18 -1.63 1.12
C HIS A 191 1.45 -0.74 0.11
N HIS A 192 0.37 -1.25 -0.50
CA HIS A 192 -0.47 -0.52 -1.46
C HIS A 192 -1.10 0.79 -0.92
N ILE A 193 -1.03 1.02 0.39
CA ILE A 193 -1.59 2.22 1.03
C ILE A 193 -0.65 3.44 0.88
N VAL A 194 0.62 3.18 0.54
CA VAL A 194 1.65 4.21 0.31
C VAL A 194 2.20 4.20 -1.14
N SER A 195 1.78 3.25 -1.98
CA SER A 195 2.23 3.10 -3.36
C SER A 195 1.20 2.34 -4.21
N ASP A 196 1.19 2.55 -5.51
CA ASP A 196 0.31 1.87 -6.47
C ASP A 196 1.02 0.82 -7.35
N GLY A 197 2.35 0.94 -7.53
CA GLY A 197 3.19 -0.05 -8.20
C GLY A 197 3.68 0.36 -9.58
#